data_AF-A0A1G1HTK6-F1
#
_entry.id   AF-A0A1G1HTK6-F1
#
_cell.length_a   1.000
_cell.length_b   1.000
_cell.length_c   1.000
_cell.angle_alpha   90.00
_cell.angle_beta   90.00
_cell.angle_gamma   90.00
#
_symmetry.space_group_name_H-M   'P 1'
#
loop_
_entity.id
_entity.type
_entity.pdbx_description
1 polymer ?
#
loop_
_entity_poly.entity_id
_entity_poly.type
_entity_poly.pdbx_seq_one_letter_code
_entity_poly.pdbx_strand_id
1 'polypeptide(L)'
;MREVFEAFRKQVLALDPCVTEEFLKLYVAYKAETNFVDVVPQAKRLRLSLNMAFPEINDPKGICKDVSGLGRWGNGDVEVGLASLEELPYVLGLVRQSLEKQLGNGGEA
;
A
#
# COMPACT_ATOMS: atom_id res chain seq x y z
N MET A 1 -6.87 -9.23 13.19
CA MET A 1 -6.51 -7.98 12.47
C MET A 1 -5.30 -7.29 13.05
N ARG A 2 -5.20 -7.14 14.39
CA ARG A 2 -4.03 -6.54 15.05
C ARG A 2 -2.70 -7.18 14.63
N GLU A 3 -2.62 -8.51 14.69
CA GLU A 3 -1.42 -9.27 14.29
C GLU A 3 -1.00 -9.00 12.84
N VAL A 4 -1.97 -9.05 11.91
CA VAL A 4 -1.74 -8.73 10.49
C VAL A 4 -1.24 -7.30 10.31
N PHE A 5 -1.82 -6.33 11.02
CA PHE A 5 -1.37 -4.94 10.97
C PHE A 5 0.04 -4.76 11.54
N GLU A 6 0.35 -5.38 12.68
CA GLU A 6 1.68 -5.27 13.30
C GLU A 6 2.76 -5.90 12.42
N ALA A 7 2.47 -7.05 11.79
CA ALA A 7 3.36 -7.69 10.84
C ALA A 7 3.56 -6.84 9.57
N PHE A 8 2.47 -6.28 9.02
CA PHE A 8 2.52 -5.37 7.89
C PHE A 8 3.35 -4.12 8.20
N ARG A 9 3.04 -3.43 9.31
CA ARG A 9 3.73 -2.23 9.78
C ARG A 9 5.24 -2.45 9.89
N LYS A 10 5.66 -3.54 10.53
CA LYS A 10 7.08 -3.88 10.69
C LYS A 10 7.77 -4.04 9.34
N GLN A 11 7.13 -4.71 8.38
CA GLN A 11 7.73 -4.95 7.08
C GLN A 11 7.76 -3.71 6.19
N VAL A 12 6.72 -2.87 6.24
CA VAL A 12 6.68 -1.61 5.47
C VAL A 12 7.73 -0.62 5.97
N LEU A 13 7.87 -0.45 7.29
CA LEU A 13 8.93 0.39 7.86
C LEU A 13 10.35 -0.13 7.57
N ALA A 14 10.49 -1.42 7.28
CA ALA A 14 11.76 -2.04 6.93
C ALA A 14 12.08 -1.98 5.43
N LEU A 15 11.19 -1.43 4.59
CA LEU A 15 11.42 -1.34 3.15
C LEU A 15 12.57 -0.38 2.81
N ASP A 16 12.63 0.77 3.48
CA ASP A 16 13.69 1.76 3.31
C ASP A 16 13.81 2.64 4.57
N PRO A 17 15.00 3.07 5.00
CA PRO A 17 15.19 3.95 6.16
C PRO A 17 14.43 5.30 6.09
N CYS A 18 14.08 5.79 4.90
CA CYS A 18 13.31 7.03 4.75
C CYS A 18 11.81 6.85 5.03
N VAL A 19 11.32 5.60 5.13
CA VAL A 19 9.90 5.34 5.36
C VAL A 19 9.50 5.77 6.76
N THR A 20 8.48 6.61 6.82
CA THR A 20 7.83 7.06 8.05
C THR A 20 6.37 6.62 8.08
N GLU A 21 5.78 6.63 9.27
CA GLU A 21 4.37 6.34 9.47
C GLU A 21 3.67 7.46 10.25
N GLU A 22 2.41 7.67 9.93
CA GLU A 22 1.56 8.66 10.60
C GLU A 22 0.18 8.07 10.90
N PHE A 23 -0.23 8.13 12.17
CA PHE A 23 -1.56 7.71 12.60
C PHE A 23 -2.54 8.87 12.51
N LEU A 24 -3.48 8.78 11.58
CA LEU A 24 -4.55 9.75 11.39
C LEU A 24 -5.87 9.19 11.95
N LYS A 25 -6.89 10.05 12.02
CA LYS A 25 -8.18 9.70 12.64
C LYS A 25 -8.83 8.43 12.05
N LEU A 26 -8.69 8.21 10.75
CA LEU A 26 -9.37 7.14 10.02
C LEU A 26 -8.44 6.10 9.37
N TYR A 27 -7.14 6.41 9.28
CA TYR A 27 -6.18 5.58 8.55
C TYR A 27 -4.76 5.80 9.06
N VAL A 28 -3.86 4.91 8.68
CA VAL A 28 -2.41 5.04 8.89
C VAL A 28 -1.78 5.30 7.54
N ALA A 29 -1.00 6.38 7.43
CA ALA A 29 -0.25 6.70 6.22
C ALA A 29 1.19 6.22 6.36
N TYR A 30 1.71 5.55 5.34
CA TYR A 30 3.14 5.30 5.20
C TYR A 30 3.69 6.17 4.08
N LYS A 31 4.80 6.86 4.37
CA LYS A 31 5.33 7.93 3.53
C LYS A 31 6.84 7.76 3.33
N ALA A 32 7.33 8.06 2.13
CA ALA A 32 8.72 8.48 1.95
C ALA A 32 8.73 9.97 1.64
N GLU A 33 8.57 10.38 0.37
CA GLU A 33 8.39 11.80 0.02
C GLU A 33 6.95 12.28 0.28
N THR A 34 5.98 11.48 -0.16
CA THR A 34 4.55 11.63 0.07
C THR A 34 3.97 10.26 0.46
N ASN A 35 2.65 10.11 0.62
CA ASN A 35 2.05 8.81 0.92
C ASN A 35 2.29 7.85 -0.25
N PHE A 36 2.81 6.65 0.03
CA PHE A 36 2.86 5.56 -0.96
C PHE A 36 1.87 4.44 -0.62
N VAL A 37 1.51 4.28 0.65
CA VAL A 37 0.38 3.43 1.03
C VAL A 37 -0.40 4.01 2.20
N ASP A 38 -1.72 4.04 2.06
CA ASP A 38 -2.65 4.36 3.14
C ASP A 38 -3.37 3.08 3.58
N VAL A 39 -3.46 2.86 4.90
CA VAL A 39 -4.07 1.67 5.50
C VAL A 39 -5.29 2.05 6.31
N VAL A 40 -6.45 1.56 5.88
CA VAL A 40 -7.71 1.68 6.62
C VAL A 40 -8.01 0.33 7.28
N PRO A 41 -7.97 0.24 8.62
CA PRO A 41 -8.40 -0.97 9.31
C PRO A 41 -9.91 -1.17 9.15
N GLN A 42 -10.32 -2.38 8.77
CA GLN A 42 -11.72 -2.80 8.73
C GLN A 42 -11.93 -4.01 9.64
N ALA A 43 -13.20 -4.37 9.89
CA ALA A 43 -13.55 -5.49 10.77
C ALA A 43 -12.93 -6.83 10.33
N LYS A 44 -12.78 -7.06 9.02
CA LYS A 44 -12.36 -8.36 8.45
C LYS A 44 -11.02 -8.34 7.73
N ARG A 45 -10.48 -7.16 7.39
CA ARG A 45 -9.23 -6.99 6.64
C ARG A 45 -8.68 -5.59 6.81
N LEU A 46 -7.43 -5.39 6.44
CA LEU A 46 -6.89 -4.06 6.14
C LEU A 46 -7.21 -3.74 4.68
N ARG A 47 -7.69 -2.52 4.43
CA ARG A 47 -7.80 -1.98 3.07
C ARG A 47 -6.61 -1.06 2.83
N LEU A 48 -5.85 -1.37 1.81
CA LEU A 48 -4.68 -0.60 1.40
C LEU A 48 -5.02 0.18 0.13
N SER A 49 -4.70 1.46 0.11
CA SER A 49 -4.68 2.29 -1.09
C SER A 49 -3.22 2.55 -1.46
N LEU A 50 -2.80 2.11 -2.65
CA LEU A 50 -1.44 2.30 -3.14
C LEU A 50 -1.39 3.53 -4.03
N ASN A 51 -0.47 4.46 -3.75
CA ASN A 51 -0.39 5.74 -4.46
C ASN A 51 0.35 5.61 -5.79
N MET A 52 -0.29 4.94 -6.75
CA MET A 52 0.15 4.79 -8.14
C MET A 52 -1.05 4.59 -9.07
N ALA A 53 -0.85 4.76 -10.38
CA ALA A 53 -1.91 4.53 -11.35
C ALA A 53 -2.18 3.03 -11.51
N PHE A 54 -3.44 2.64 -11.70
CA PHE A 54 -3.82 1.23 -11.84
C PHE A 54 -3.13 0.50 -13.00
N PRO A 55 -2.93 1.11 -14.19
CA PRO A 55 -2.22 0.44 -15.28
C PRO A 55 -0.73 0.19 -15.00
N GLU A 56 -0.13 0.85 -14.00
CA GLU A 56 1.29 0.73 -13.69
C GLU A 56 1.60 -0.42 -12.72
N ILE A 57 0.58 -0.97 -12.04
CA ILE A 57 0.82 -2.03 -11.08
C ILE A 57 0.96 -3.38 -11.76
N ASN A 58 2.05 -4.09 -11.45
CA ASN A 58 2.23 -5.47 -11.84
C ASN A 58 1.60 -6.39 -10.79
N ASP A 59 0.37 -6.80 -11.05
CA ASP A 59 -0.43 -7.69 -10.20
C ASP A 59 -0.81 -8.99 -10.95
N PRO A 60 0.11 -9.98 -11.05
CA PRO A 60 -0.17 -11.23 -11.76
C PRO A 60 -1.30 -12.07 -11.16
N LYS A 61 -1.68 -11.83 -9.90
CA LYS A 61 -2.82 -12.50 -9.25
C LYS A 61 -4.16 -11.80 -9.48
N GLY A 62 -4.17 -10.57 -10.02
CA GLY A 62 -5.38 -9.81 -10.31
C GLY A 62 -6.25 -9.53 -9.08
N ILE A 63 -5.64 -9.36 -7.90
CA ILE A 63 -6.35 -9.07 -6.64
C ILE A 63 -6.53 -7.58 -6.37
N CYS A 64 -5.79 -6.73 -7.07
CA CYS A 64 -5.92 -5.28 -7.05
C CYS A 64 -7.22 -4.85 -7.73
N LYS A 65 -7.81 -3.79 -7.21
CA LYS A 65 -8.99 -3.17 -7.80
C LYS A 65 -8.61 -1.81 -8.35
N ASP A 66 -9.04 -1.58 -9.59
CA ASP A 66 -9.05 -0.24 -10.17
C ASP A 66 -10.10 0.57 -9.45
N VAL A 67 -9.66 1.64 -8.81
CA VAL A 67 -10.52 2.59 -8.11
C VAL A 67 -10.42 4.00 -8.68
N SER A 68 -9.78 4.14 -9.85
CA SER A 68 -9.77 5.37 -10.64
C SER A 68 -11.20 5.80 -10.98
N GLY A 69 -11.45 7.11 -10.98
CA GLY A 69 -12.76 7.68 -11.38
C GLY A 69 -13.93 7.42 -10.43
N LEU A 70 -13.75 6.74 -9.29
CA LEU A 70 -14.82 6.46 -8.33
C LEU A 70 -15.17 7.64 -7.39
N GLY A 71 -14.62 8.84 -7.62
CA GLY A 71 -14.93 10.05 -6.84
C GLY A 71 -14.59 9.93 -5.35
N ARG A 72 -13.50 9.25 -5.02
CA ARG A 72 -13.13 8.87 -3.65
C ARG A 72 -12.23 9.91 -3.00
N TRP A 73 -12.32 10.01 -1.68
CA TRP A 73 -11.27 10.62 -0.87
C TRP A 73 -10.16 9.59 -0.65
N GLY A 74 -8.97 9.82 -1.21
CA GLY A 74 -7.81 8.93 -1.05
C GLY A 74 -6.72 9.20 -2.08
N ASN A 75 -5.53 8.64 -1.83
CA ASN A 75 -4.40 8.69 -2.76
C ASN A 75 -4.37 7.42 -3.62
N GLY A 76 -3.99 7.58 -4.89
CA GLY A 76 -3.79 6.49 -5.83
C GLY A 76 -5.06 5.85 -6.40
N ASP A 77 -4.84 5.04 -7.44
CA ASP A 77 -5.90 4.37 -8.20
C ASP A 77 -5.99 2.87 -7.91
N VAL A 78 -5.16 2.35 -7.00
CA VAL A 78 -5.08 0.92 -6.69
C VAL A 78 -5.57 0.64 -5.26
N GLU A 79 -6.53 -0.27 -5.12
CA GLU A 79 -6.96 -0.81 -3.82
C GLU A 79 -6.64 -2.30 -3.72
N VAL A 80 -6.08 -2.74 -2.59
CA VAL A 80 -5.88 -4.16 -2.26
C VAL A 80 -6.27 -4.45 -0.81
N GLY A 81 -6.79 -5.66 -0.56
CA GLY A 81 -7.13 -6.12 0.78
C GLY A 81 -6.04 -7.02 1.35
N LEU A 82 -5.79 -6.91 2.66
CA LEU A 82 -4.91 -7.81 3.41
C LEU A 82 -5.66 -8.38 4.63
N ALA A 83 -5.97 -9.67 4.60
CA ALA A 83 -6.78 -10.34 5.62
C ALA A 83 -5.96 -11.32 6.47
N SER A 84 -4.87 -11.88 5.95
CA SER A 84 -4.05 -12.90 6.63
C SER A 84 -2.55 -12.66 6.46
N LEU A 85 -1.74 -13.34 7.29
CA LEU A 85 -0.28 -13.31 7.17
C LEU A 85 0.23 -14.04 5.92
N GLU A 86 -0.55 -14.96 5.36
CA GLU A 86 -0.20 -15.71 4.15
C GLU A 86 -0.23 -14.82 2.89
N GLU A 87 -1.12 -13.83 2.88
CA GLU A 87 -1.22 -12.83 1.81
C GLU A 87 -0.11 -11.77 1.88
N LEU A 88 0.47 -11.57 3.07
CA LEU A 88 1.38 -10.48 3.37
C LEU A 88 2.61 -10.42 2.44
N PRO A 89 3.33 -11.51 2.13
CA PRO A 89 4.47 -11.44 1.22
C PRO A 89 4.10 -10.90 -0.16
N TYR A 90 2.93 -11.28 -0.68
CA TYR A 90 2.46 -10.81 -1.98
C TYR A 90 2.03 -9.34 -1.94
N VAL A 91 1.23 -8.97 -0.93
CA VAL A 91 0.77 -7.58 -0.76
C VAL A 91 1.95 -6.64 -0.51
N LEU A 92 2.98 -7.07 0.20
CA LEU A 92 4.19 -6.27 0.40
C LEU A 92 4.93 -6.00 -0.92
N GLY A 93 4.93 -6.96 -1.85
CA GLY A 93 5.46 -6.75 -3.20
C GLY A 93 4.70 -5.67 -3.98
N LEU A 94 3.37 -5.61 -3.84
CA LEU A 94 2.56 -4.54 -4.43
C LEU A 94 2.85 -3.18 -3.77
N VAL A 95 2.98 -3.13 -2.44
CA VAL A 95 3.33 -1.90 -1.70
C VAL A 95 4.71 -1.37 -2.10
N ARG A 96 5.68 -2.27 -2.29
CA ARG A 96 7.04 -1.93 -2.73
C ARG A 96 7.03 -1.21 -4.09
N GLN A 97 6.21 -1.65 -5.04
CA GLN A 97 6.08 -0.98 -6.35
C GLN A 97 5.66 0.49 -6.21
N SER A 98 4.73 0.79 -5.29
CA SER A 98 4.30 2.17 -5.04
C SER A 98 5.39 3.03 -4.40
N LEU A 99 6.22 2.45 -3.51
CA LEU A 99 7.38 3.13 -2.93
C LEU A 99 8.47 3.38 -3.99
N GLU A 100 8.82 2.37 -4.78
CA GLU A 100 9.85 2.47 -5.83
C GLU A 100 9.47 3.49 -6.90
N LYS A 101 8.18 3.56 -7.26
CA LYS A 101 7.64 4.58 -8.18
C LYS A 101 7.86 5.99 -7.64
N GLN A 102 7.64 6.21 -6.35
CA GLN A 102 7.83 7.50 -5.70
C GLN A 102 9.31 7.89 -5.63
N LEU A 103 10.19 6.96 -5.26
CA LEU A 103 11.62 7.22 -5.10
C LEU A 103 12.38 7.35 -6.44
N GLY A 104 11.67 7.30 -7.58
CA GLY A 104 12.30 7.43 -8.90
C GLY A 104 13.15 6.23 -9.32
N ASN A 105 13.10 5.11 -8.59
CA ASN A 105 13.83 3.88 -8.94
C ASN A 105 13.13 3.04 -10.04
N GLY A 106 12.16 3.63 -10.75
CA GLY A 106 11.70 3.11 -12.03
C GLY A 106 12.81 3.32 -13.06
N GLY A 107 13.69 2.33 -13.17
CA GLY A 107 14.88 2.36 -14.02
C GLY A 107 14.64 3.04 -15.37
N GLU A 108 15.48 4.03 -15.65
CA GLU A 108 15.81 4.41 -17.01
C GLU A 108 16.38 3.17 -17.72
N ALA A 109 15.76 2.83 -18.86
CA ALA A 109 16.25 2.10 -20.04
C ALA A 109 17.14 0.84 -19.86
#